data_AF-A0A8T1WG98-F1
#
_entry.id   AF-A0A8T1WG98-F1
#
_cell.length_a   1.000
_cell.length_b   1.000
_cell.length_c   1.000
_cell.angle_alpha   90.00
_cell.angle_beta   90.00
_cell.angle_gamma   90.00
#
_symmetry.space_group_name_H-M   'P 1'
#
loop_
_entity.id
_entity.type
_entity.pdbx_description
1 polymer ?
#
loop_
_entity_poly.entity_id
_entity_poly.type
_entity_poly.pdbx_seq_one_letter_code
_entity_poly.pdbx_strand_id
1 'polypeptide(L)'
;MSEQFELPPQRRGGRVRGAEGYHKEDVLALLTCVRSVVPTTTEDWDQVLDEYRRTHATPNTRAQRDANSLKVKFKQLARNFQPGNGARPEIQDAGDILDLIEAKMADGKWLQRRGGRARGAEGFSSADSQAILSIVRRFLPVQRSDWQQVAEEYCREYAAPNERTNRDGVSLKTKFRNWLKDDMENLPRAEVVEALAIQAEIAAKSTQVAKSLALLERTAPSVEILEERSGGETEAIGTEAMGGHEKCATSSEGGDKTHVTARRRGGRTLGSEGYTKSDTRVLLACVKAVLPSGPASWEQVLQLYRANHAIPNNRAQRNQTGVKIKFRQLVNWKQDTRKPVPDEVLEARAIQREIRLHGSQGKRLHSESGSNASFPHTPEVNTPDSREEHPLLLSHTETRNNENLERQNVAAEVAAWPGIPEASTAEPAVKRRKQDIGVAVQQDTDSDSMRNEIASRELELLRQREQRETEQAAWEKERTVREKQRMDMEAWTFVCDRLRALYREKATEKTPEIINEIEEEIVVLKKKKQRLANLV
;
A
#
# COMPACT_ATOMS: atom_id res chain seq x y z
N MET A 1 6.97 -33.11 47.13
CA MET A 1 7.53 -31.79 46.75
C MET A 1 7.22 -31.60 45.27
N SER A 2 6.76 -30.43 44.85
CA SER A 2 6.28 -30.20 43.49
C SER A 2 6.86 -28.89 42.97
N GLU A 3 7.68 -28.96 41.93
CA GLU A 3 8.36 -27.80 41.37
C GLU A 3 7.39 -26.93 40.57
N GLN A 4 7.33 -25.64 40.92
CA GLN A 4 6.56 -24.66 40.17
C GLN A 4 7.40 -24.15 38.99
N PHE A 5 6.98 -24.46 37.77
CA PHE A 5 7.58 -23.89 36.56
C PHE A 5 7.19 -22.41 36.42
N GLU A 6 8.04 -21.50 36.91
CA GLU A 6 7.92 -20.08 36.61
C GLU A 6 8.12 -19.81 35.11
N LEU A 7 7.05 -19.42 34.42
CA LEU A 7 7.12 -18.97 33.04
C LEU A 7 7.74 -17.56 32.96
N PRO A 8 8.80 -17.35 32.16
CA PRO A 8 9.52 -16.07 32.13
C PRO A 8 8.60 -14.94 31.60
N PRO A 9 8.66 -13.74 32.20
CA PRO A 9 7.69 -12.67 31.92
C PRO A 9 7.74 -12.19 30.46
N GLN A 10 6.58 -12.19 29.80
CA GLN A 10 6.42 -11.72 28.42
C GLN A 10 6.78 -10.22 28.28
N ARG A 11 8.05 -9.93 27.96
CA ARG A 11 8.52 -8.58 27.63
C ARG A 11 7.95 -8.13 26.28
N ARG A 12 6.72 -7.63 26.31
CA ARG A 12 6.14 -6.82 25.24
C ARG A 12 7.07 -5.63 24.97
N GLY A 13 7.15 -5.20 23.71
CA GLY A 13 8.01 -4.08 23.31
C GLY A 13 7.72 -2.85 24.17
N GLY A 14 8.78 -2.22 24.70
CA GLY A 14 8.66 -1.12 25.64
C GLY A 14 7.84 0.03 25.04
N ARG A 15 6.84 0.51 25.80
CA ARG A 15 6.19 1.79 25.50
C ARG A 15 7.23 2.91 25.57
N VAL A 16 7.01 3.98 24.81
CA VAL A 16 7.77 5.22 24.95
C VAL A 16 7.67 5.70 26.39
N ARG A 17 8.80 6.13 26.98
CA ARG A 17 8.86 6.63 28.36
C ARG A 17 7.99 7.89 28.46
N GLY A 18 6.89 7.81 29.22
CA GLY A 18 5.84 8.86 29.28
C GLY A 18 4.51 8.49 28.61
N ALA A 19 4.41 7.38 27.88
CA ALA A 19 3.14 6.97 27.25
C ALA A 19 2.17 6.34 28.27
N GLU A 20 1.29 7.16 28.84
CA GLU A 20 0.22 6.75 29.75
C GLU A 20 -0.63 5.62 29.18
N GLY A 21 -0.82 4.56 29.98
CA GLY A 21 -1.77 3.50 29.66
C GLY A 21 -3.23 3.95 29.81
N TYR A 22 -4.15 3.14 29.32
CA TYR A 22 -5.53 3.18 29.80
C TYR A 22 -5.57 2.57 31.20
N HIS A 23 -5.97 3.35 32.20
CA HIS A 23 -6.25 2.89 33.55
C HIS A 23 -7.62 2.17 33.62
N LYS A 24 -8.07 1.79 34.82
CA LYS A 24 -9.36 1.09 34.98
C LYS A 24 -10.54 2.05 34.76
N GLU A 25 -10.46 3.23 35.37
CA GLU A 25 -11.42 4.34 35.19
C GLU A 25 -11.54 4.71 33.71
N ASP A 26 -10.42 4.90 33.01
CA ASP A 26 -10.40 5.25 31.58
C ASP A 26 -11.10 4.21 30.71
N VAL A 27 -11.07 2.94 31.12
CA VAL A 27 -11.79 1.85 30.44
C VAL A 27 -13.28 1.90 30.72
N LEU A 28 -13.67 2.10 31.99
CA LEU A 28 -15.08 2.20 32.37
C LEU A 28 -15.73 3.43 31.73
N ALA A 29 -15.10 4.61 31.81
CA ALA A 29 -15.57 5.83 31.16
C ALA A 29 -15.68 5.69 29.63
N LEU A 30 -14.70 5.04 28.98
CA LEU A 30 -14.78 4.72 27.56
C LEU A 30 -15.97 3.80 27.26
N LEU A 31 -16.21 2.76 28.05
CA LEU A 31 -17.35 1.86 27.85
C LEU A 31 -18.69 2.59 28.05
N THR A 32 -18.80 3.49 29.03
CA THR A 32 -19.96 4.37 29.19
C THR A 32 -20.21 5.23 27.94
N CYS A 33 -19.17 5.91 27.42
CA CYS A 33 -19.29 6.78 26.24
C CYS A 33 -19.60 5.99 24.95
N VAL A 34 -19.08 4.77 24.80
CA VAL A 34 -19.40 3.90 23.66
C VAL A 34 -20.82 3.32 23.80
N ARG A 35 -21.31 3.07 25.02
CA ARG A 35 -22.69 2.59 25.29
C ARG A 35 -23.75 3.68 25.09
N SER A 36 -23.44 4.96 25.34
CA SER A 36 -24.36 6.08 25.09
C SER A 36 -24.52 6.37 23.59
N VAL A 37 -23.41 6.49 22.85
CA VAL A 37 -23.44 6.86 21.42
C VAL A 37 -23.73 5.66 20.50
N VAL A 38 -23.34 4.45 20.91
CA VAL A 38 -23.44 3.20 20.13
C VAL A 38 -22.79 3.37 18.73
N PRO A 39 -21.47 3.58 18.65
CA PRO A 39 -20.85 4.25 17.51
C PRO A 39 -20.61 3.37 16.28
N THR A 40 -21.40 3.63 15.24
CA THR A 40 -21.45 2.94 13.95
C THR A 40 -20.55 3.56 12.86
N THR A 41 -20.48 4.89 12.79
CA THR A 41 -19.82 5.64 11.71
C THR A 41 -18.34 6.00 12.02
N THR A 42 -17.80 7.09 11.50
CA THR A 42 -16.56 7.73 12.02
C THR A 42 -16.91 8.88 12.94
N GLU A 43 -17.88 9.67 12.51
CA GLU A 43 -18.51 10.81 13.15
C GLU A 43 -19.05 10.45 14.54
N ASP A 44 -19.65 9.26 14.69
CA ASP A 44 -20.07 8.73 15.99
C ASP A 44 -18.88 8.48 16.94
N TRP A 45 -17.70 8.14 16.41
CA TRP A 45 -16.50 7.94 17.24
C TRP A 45 -15.84 9.25 17.66
N ASP A 46 -16.07 10.32 16.91
CA ASP A 46 -15.71 11.68 17.32
C ASP A 46 -16.68 12.20 18.39
N GLN A 47 -17.98 11.89 18.30
CA GLN A 47 -18.93 12.11 19.41
C GLN A 47 -18.53 11.35 20.70
N VAL A 48 -18.12 10.08 20.59
CA VAL A 48 -17.56 9.32 21.74
C VAL A 48 -16.32 10.00 22.32
N LEU A 49 -15.46 10.57 21.46
CA LEU A 49 -14.26 11.28 21.90
C LEU A 49 -14.60 12.54 22.69
N ASP A 50 -15.54 13.34 22.22
CA ASP A 50 -15.91 14.58 22.87
C ASP A 50 -16.74 14.35 24.14
N GLU A 51 -17.59 13.32 24.19
CA GLU A 51 -18.19 12.89 25.45
C GLU A 51 -17.14 12.37 26.45
N TYR A 52 -16.18 11.56 26.02
CA TYR A 52 -15.09 11.09 26.87
C TYR A 52 -14.21 12.23 27.40
N ARG A 53 -13.95 13.26 26.58
CA ARG A 53 -13.25 14.48 26.99
C ARG A 53 -14.05 15.27 28.02
N ARG A 54 -15.32 15.53 27.73
CA ARG A 54 -16.26 16.31 28.57
C ARG A 54 -16.50 15.65 29.93
N THR A 55 -16.66 14.33 29.98
CA THR A 55 -17.07 13.60 31.18
C THR A 55 -15.92 13.08 32.03
N HIS A 56 -14.78 12.72 31.43
CA HIS A 56 -13.70 12.03 32.14
C HIS A 56 -12.32 12.66 31.92
N ALA A 57 -11.89 12.92 30.68
CA ALA A 57 -10.50 13.30 30.43
C ALA A 57 -10.16 14.70 30.95
N THR A 58 -11.01 15.70 30.67
CA THR A 58 -10.80 17.08 31.13
C THR A 58 -11.01 17.23 32.64
N PRO A 59 -12.12 16.72 33.26
CA PRO A 59 -12.31 16.83 34.70
C PRO A 59 -11.22 16.15 35.54
N ASN A 60 -10.73 14.99 35.10
CA ASN A 60 -9.74 14.20 35.85
C ASN A 60 -8.29 14.42 35.37
N THR A 61 -8.04 15.48 34.60
CA THR A 61 -6.71 15.88 34.08
C THR A 61 -5.93 14.75 33.37
N ARG A 62 -6.63 13.79 32.75
CA ARG A 62 -6.02 12.64 32.06
C ARG A 62 -5.49 13.04 30.67
N ALA A 63 -4.49 12.30 30.16
CA ALA A 63 -3.99 12.53 28.80
C ALA A 63 -5.11 12.46 27.75
N GLN A 64 -5.29 13.56 27.02
CA GLN A 64 -6.27 13.66 25.94
C GLN A 64 -5.95 12.63 24.85
N ARG A 65 -6.96 11.82 24.50
CA ARG A 65 -6.86 10.80 23.44
C ARG A 65 -7.41 11.35 22.11
N ASP A 66 -7.28 10.54 21.07
CA ASP A 66 -7.92 10.67 19.77
C ASP A 66 -9.01 9.58 19.59
N ALA A 67 -10.00 9.83 18.73
CA ALA A 67 -11.10 8.89 18.49
C ALA A 67 -10.59 7.53 18.03
N ASN A 68 -9.49 7.49 17.25
CA ASN A 68 -8.91 6.26 16.76
C ASN A 68 -8.23 5.41 17.86
N SER A 69 -7.52 5.98 18.84
CA SER A 69 -7.02 5.15 19.95
C SER A 69 -8.13 4.68 20.88
N LEU A 70 -9.20 5.45 21.10
CA LEU A 70 -10.40 4.99 21.80
C LEU A 70 -11.05 3.81 21.05
N LYS A 71 -11.24 3.94 19.73
CA LYS A 71 -11.80 2.91 18.82
C LYS A 71 -10.96 1.63 18.80
N VAL A 72 -9.63 1.75 18.75
CA VAL A 72 -8.69 0.62 18.84
C VAL A 72 -8.74 -0.03 20.23
N LYS A 73 -8.84 0.76 21.31
CA LYS A 73 -8.92 0.26 22.68
C LYS A 73 -10.23 -0.50 22.94
N PHE A 74 -11.38 0.05 22.53
CA PHE A 74 -12.66 -0.64 22.60
C PHE A 74 -12.62 -1.96 21.81
N LYS A 75 -12.19 -1.93 20.54
CA LYS A 75 -12.01 -3.14 19.74
C LYS A 75 -11.05 -4.15 20.35
N GLN A 76 -10.05 -3.71 21.11
CA GLN A 76 -9.17 -4.62 21.85
C GLN A 76 -9.89 -5.31 23.01
N LEU A 77 -10.78 -4.63 23.75
CA LEU A 77 -11.58 -5.24 24.83
C LEU A 77 -12.57 -6.24 24.23
N ALA A 78 -13.38 -5.78 23.28
CA ALA A 78 -14.38 -6.55 22.57
C ALA A 78 -13.82 -7.82 21.91
N ARG A 79 -12.63 -7.76 21.28
CA ARG A 79 -11.99 -8.95 20.67
C ARG A 79 -11.30 -9.89 21.68
N ASN A 80 -11.49 -9.70 22.99
CA ASN A 80 -11.17 -10.69 24.02
C ASN A 80 -12.43 -11.21 24.72
N PHE A 81 -13.63 -10.78 24.30
CA PHE A 81 -14.90 -11.33 24.75
C PHE A 81 -15.05 -12.80 24.33
N GLN A 82 -15.57 -13.62 25.23
CA GLN A 82 -15.87 -15.03 25.00
C GLN A 82 -17.14 -15.38 25.79
N PRO A 83 -18.29 -15.62 25.14
CA PRO A 83 -19.52 -16.00 25.83
C PRO A 83 -19.34 -17.23 26.72
N GLY A 84 -19.91 -17.19 27.93
CA GLY A 84 -19.90 -18.31 28.88
C GLY A 84 -18.57 -18.59 29.58
N ASN A 85 -17.46 -17.96 29.18
CA ASN A 85 -16.19 -18.02 29.92
C ASN A 85 -16.13 -16.83 30.88
N GLY A 86 -15.77 -17.05 32.15
CA GLY A 86 -15.89 -16.08 33.26
C GLY A 86 -15.05 -14.81 33.09
N ALA A 87 -15.51 -13.89 32.26
CA ALA A 87 -14.78 -12.72 31.82
C ALA A 87 -14.67 -11.65 32.91
N ARG A 88 -13.69 -10.77 32.76
CA ARG A 88 -13.66 -9.51 33.54
C ARG A 88 -14.86 -8.65 33.14
N PRO A 89 -15.47 -7.87 34.06
CA PRO A 89 -16.65 -7.08 33.76
C PRO A 89 -16.40 -6.09 32.60
N GLU A 90 -15.21 -5.49 32.50
CA GLU A 90 -14.88 -4.55 31.42
C GLU A 90 -14.71 -5.22 30.03
N ILE A 91 -14.78 -6.55 29.97
CA ILE A 91 -14.78 -7.36 28.75
C ILE A 91 -16.21 -7.83 28.43
N GLN A 92 -17.01 -8.15 29.46
CA GLN A 92 -18.45 -8.43 29.31
C GLN A 92 -19.18 -7.18 28.80
N ASP A 93 -19.01 -6.03 29.46
CA ASP A 93 -19.57 -4.75 29.03
C ASP A 93 -19.23 -4.44 27.56
N ALA A 94 -18.00 -4.74 27.13
CA ALA A 94 -17.54 -4.53 25.77
C ALA A 94 -18.17 -5.49 24.74
N GLY A 95 -18.61 -6.68 25.18
CA GLY A 95 -19.43 -7.62 24.41
C GLY A 95 -20.87 -7.10 24.29
N ASP A 96 -21.51 -6.79 25.41
CA ASP A 96 -22.89 -6.27 25.43
C ASP A 96 -23.05 -4.99 24.57
N ILE A 97 -22.00 -4.15 24.53
CA ILE A 97 -21.93 -2.95 23.68
C ILE A 97 -21.68 -3.29 22.21
N LEU A 98 -20.95 -4.37 21.88
CA LEU A 98 -20.88 -4.84 20.49
C LEU A 98 -22.25 -5.32 20.01
N ASP A 99 -22.96 -6.10 20.82
CA ASP A 99 -24.27 -6.64 20.46
C ASP A 99 -25.29 -5.50 20.26
N LEU A 100 -25.23 -4.45 21.09
CA LEU A 100 -26.01 -3.23 20.92
C LEU A 100 -25.64 -2.43 19.64
N ILE A 101 -24.35 -2.38 19.28
CA ILE A 101 -23.90 -1.82 18.01
C ILE A 101 -24.43 -2.66 16.84
N GLU A 102 -24.38 -3.99 16.93
CA GLU A 102 -24.84 -4.89 15.87
C GLU A 102 -26.36 -4.87 15.68
N ALA A 103 -27.15 -4.71 16.75
CA ALA A 103 -28.57 -4.40 16.66
C ALA A 103 -28.82 -3.08 15.90
N LYS A 104 -28.10 -2.00 16.27
CA LYS A 104 -28.13 -0.71 15.53
C LYS A 104 -27.60 -0.82 14.08
N MET A 105 -26.90 -1.91 13.72
CA MET A 105 -26.56 -2.23 12.33
C MET A 105 -27.67 -3.01 11.60
N ALA A 106 -28.40 -3.87 12.30
CA ALA A 106 -29.51 -4.64 11.75
C ALA A 106 -30.72 -3.76 11.37
N ASP A 107 -30.97 -2.66 12.08
CA ASP A 107 -32.07 -1.70 11.86
C ASP A 107 -31.97 -0.87 10.55
N GLY A 108 -31.17 -1.32 9.58
CA GLY A 108 -31.33 -1.00 8.15
C GLY A 108 -30.87 0.38 7.66
N LYS A 109 -30.70 1.39 8.52
CA LYS A 109 -30.35 2.78 8.13
C LYS A 109 -28.88 3.01 7.72
N TRP A 110 -28.23 2.02 7.10
CA TRP A 110 -26.81 2.07 6.76
C TRP A 110 -26.52 2.66 5.37
N LEU A 111 -26.21 3.96 5.34
CA LEU A 111 -25.44 4.56 4.23
C LEU A 111 -24.04 3.95 4.21
N GLN A 112 -23.83 2.92 3.38
CA GLN A 112 -22.69 2.00 3.44
C GLN A 112 -21.33 2.60 3.00
N ARG A 113 -20.82 3.63 3.70
CA ARG A 113 -19.51 4.22 3.47
C ARG A 113 -18.36 3.39 4.08
N ARG A 114 -18.16 2.17 3.58
CA ARG A 114 -16.87 1.47 3.77
C ARG A 114 -15.82 2.08 2.85
N GLY A 115 -14.88 2.83 3.43
CA GLY A 115 -13.83 3.55 2.70
C GLY A 115 -12.83 2.66 1.96
N GLY A 116 -11.96 3.29 1.16
CA GLY A 116 -10.85 2.62 0.47
C GLY A 116 -11.16 2.14 -0.97
N ARG A 117 -12.36 2.44 -1.50
CA ARG A 117 -12.66 2.36 -2.94
C ARG A 117 -13.07 3.74 -3.45
N ALA A 118 -12.85 4.02 -4.72
CA ALA A 118 -13.18 5.31 -5.33
C ALA A 118 -14.67 5.64 -5.17
N ARG A 119 -14.99 6.92 -4.98
CA ARG A 119 -16.37 7.43 -4.85
C ARG A 119 -17.14 7.14 -6.15
N GLY A 120 -18.02 6.13 -6.12
CA GLY A 120 -18.71 5.58 -7.29
C GLY A 120 -18.46 4.08 -7.56
N ALA A 121 -17.49 3.45 -6.90
CA ALA A 121 -17.20 2.02 -7.04
C ALA A 121 -18.15 1.15 -6.21
N GLU A 122 -19.42 1.12 -6.61
CA GLU A 122 -20.49 0.32 -6.03
C GLU A 122 -20.13 -1.18 -5.93
N GLY A 123 -20.49 -1.81 -4.81
CA GLY A 123 -20.23 -3.22 -4.54
C GLY A 123 -21.26 -4.15 -5.18
N PHE A 124 -20.82 -5.36 -5.55
CA PHE A 124 -21.71 -6.43 -6.01
C PHE A 124 -22.63 -6.89 -4.89
N SER A 125 -23.94 -6.73 -5.07
CA SER A 125 -24.98 -7.29 -4.18
C SER A 125 -25.11 -8.81 -4.37
N SER A 126 -25.93 -9.49 -3.55
CA SER A 126 -26.24 -10.91 -3.79
C SER A 126 -27.17 -11.09 -5.00
N ALA A 127 -28.10 -10.14 -5.24
CA ALA A 127 -28.90 -10.11 -6.46
C ALA A 127 -28.05 -9.90 -7.72
N ASP A 128 -27.05 -9.00 -7.69
CA ASP A 128 -26.07 -8.84 -8.77
C ASP A 128 -25.33 -10.16 -9.00
N SER A 129 -24.97 -10.84 -7.90
CA SER A 129 -24.21 -12.09 -7.93
C SER A 129 -25.02 -13.20 -8.62
N GLN A 130 -26.31 -13.33 -8.30
CA GLN A 130 -27.23 -14.26 -8.96
C GLN A 130 -27.49 -13.90 -10.43
N ALA A 131 -27.69 -12.62 -10.76
CA ALA A 131 -27.84 -12.18 -12.15
C ALA A 131 -26.60 -12.49 -13.01
N ILE A 132 -25.39 -12.25 -12.47
CA ILE A 132 -24.12 -12.60 -13.13
C ILE A 132 -24.03 -14.11 -13.32
N LEU A 133 -24.37 -14.93 -12.32
CA LEU A 133 -24.29 -16.39 -12.43
C LEU A 133 -25.27 -16.93 -13.50
N SER A 134 -26.51 -16.47 -13.50
CA SER A 134 -27.52 -16.83 -14.51
C SER A 134 -27.06 -16.50 -15.94
N ILE A 135 -26.52 -15.31 -16.17
CA ILE A 135 -26.06 -14.87 -17.50
C ILE A 135 -24.77 -15.60 -17.90
N VAL A 136 -23.79 -15.77 -16.99
CA VAL A 136 -22.58 -16.57 -17.26
C VAL A 136 -22.95 -18.02 -17.58
N ARG A 137 -24.01 -18.57 -16.97
CA ARG A 137 -24.53 -19.91 -17.28
C ARG A 137 -25.22 -19.98 -18.64
N ARG A 138 -26.00 -18.97 -19.02
CA ARG A 138 -26.63 -18.88 -20.36
C ARG A 138 -25.59 -18.83 -21.49
N PHE A 139 -24.49 -18.10 -21.30
CA PHE A 139 -23.46 -17.93 -22.34
C PHE A 139 -22.34 -18.99 -22.30
N LEU A 140 -22.01 -19.54 -21.13
CA LEU A 140 -20.82 -20.38 -20.88
C LEU A 140 -19.54 -19.81 -21.53
N PRO A 141 -19.02 -18.67 -21.04
CA PRO A 141 -18.01 -17.87 -21.73
C PRO A 141 -16.59 -18.46 -21.64
N VAL A 142 -16.09 -19.00 -22.75
CA VAL A 142 -14.78 -19.66 -22.87
C VAL A 142 -13.68 -18.66 -23.22
N GLN A 143 -13.90 -17.81 -24.23
CA GLN A 143 -12.88 -16.88 -24.74
C GLN A 143 -12.83 -15.56 -23.93
N ARG A 144 -12.26 -14.49 -24.50
CA ARG A 144 -12.29 -13.13 -23.92
C ARG A 144 -13.51 -12.33 -24.39
N SER A 145 -13.87 -12.46 -25.67
CA SER A 145 -15.08 -11.93 -26.31
C SER A 145 -16.35 -12.28 -25.54
N ASP A 146 -16.49 -13.53 -25.14
CA ASP A 146 -17.71 -14.06 -24.54
C ASP A 146 -18.04 -13.38 -23.19
N TRP A 147 -17.02 -12.89 -22.49
CA TRP A 147 -17.19 -12.13 -21.25
C TRP A 147 -17.65 -10.68 -21.49
N GLN A 148 -17.42 -10.14 -22.68
CA GLN A 148 -17.94 -8.84 -23.10
C GLN A 148 -19.44 -8.94 -23.44
N GLN A 149 -19.86 -10.01 -24.13
CA GLN A 149 -21.28 -10.33 -24.34
C GLN A 149 -22.01 -10.52 -23.00
N VAL A 150 -21.46 -11.30 -22.07
CA VAL A 150 -21.99 -11.43 -20.69
C VAL A 150 -22.12 -10.08 -19.98
N ALA A 151 -21.24 -9.11 -20.24
CA ALA A 151 -21.29 -7.79 -19.65
C ALA A 151 -22.36 -6.89 -20.28
N GLU A 152 -22.51 -6.91 -21.61
CA GLU A 152 -23.58 -6.23 -22.33
C GLU A 152 -24.96 -6.74 -21.92
N GLU A 153 -25.10 -8.06 -21.80
CA GLU A 153 -26.32 -8.74 -21.37
C GLU A 153 -26.63 -8.44 -19.90
N TYR A 154 -25.64 -8.47 -19.00
CA TYR A 154 -25.79 -8.05 -17.61
C TYR A 154 -26.22 -6.58 -17.51
N CYS A 155 -25.66 -5.69 -18.33
CA CYS A 155 -26.03 -4.28 -18.32
C CYS A 155 -27.47 -4.06 -18.85
N ARG A 156 -27.87 -4.79 -19.90
CA ARG A 156 -29.21 -4.69 -20.51
C ARG A 156 -30.31 -5.29 -19.63
N GLU A 157 -30.12 -6.51 -19.14
CA GLU A 157 -31.19 -7.30 -18.50
C GLU A 157 -31.29 -7.06 -16.99
N TYR A 158 -30.21 -6.63 -16.34
CA TYR A 158 -30.18 -6.46 -14.89
C TYR A 158 -29.71 -5.08 -14.43
N ALA A 159 -28.59 -4.55 -14.92
CA ALA A 159 -28.03 -3.32 -14.36
C ALA A 159 -28.91 -2.10 -14.64
N ALA A 160 -29.27 -1.84 -15.90
CA ALA A 160 -30.09 -0.70 -16.27
C ALA A 160 -31.51 -0.73 -15.66
N PRO A 161 -32.25 -1.87 -15.64
CA PRO A 161 -33.55 -1.94 -14.97
C PRO A 161 -33.53 -1.80 -13.43
N ASN A 162 -32.36 -1.94 -12.79
CA ASN A 162 -32.20 -1.86 -11.33
C ASN A 162 -31.28 -0.68 -10.91
N GLU A 163 -31.06 0.30 -11.80
CA GLU A 163 -30.21 1.49 -11.60
C GLU A 163 -28.77 1.18 -11.12
N ARG A 164 -28.25 -0.03 -11.40
CA ARG A 164 -26.92 -0.48 -10.96
C ARG A 164 -25.84 0.05 -11.91
N THR A 165 -24.64 0.27 -11.38
CA THR A 165 -23.47 0.70 -12.16
C THR A 165 -23.11 -0.36 -13.21
N ASN A 166 -23.11 0.02 -14.49
CA ASN A 166 -22.64 -0.80 -15.62
C ASN A 166 -21.24 -1.36 -15.37
N ARG A 167 -20.97 -2.59 -15.85
CA ARG A 167 -19.71 -3.32 -15.63
C ARG A 167 -19.15 -3.84 -16.95
N ASP A 168 -17.84 -3.95 -17.03
CA ASP A 168 -17.14 -4.53 -18.17
C ASP A 168 -16.90 -6.04 -17.99
N GLY A 169 -16.58 -6.72 -19.10
CA GLY A 169 -16.29 -8.16 -19.08
C GLY A 169 -15.11 -8.55 -18.19
N VAL A 170 -14.13 -7.67 -17.96
CA VAL A 170 -12.97 -7.98 -17.10
C VAL A 170 -13.36 -7.90 -15.61
N SER A 171 -14.20 -6.95 -15.20
CA SER A 171 -14.74 -6.90 -13.84
C SER A 171 -15.62 -8.12 -13.53
N LEU A 172 -16.54 -8.49 -14.42
CA LEU A 172 -17.38 -9.68 -14.23
C LEU A 172 -16.56 -10.98 -14.21
N LYS A 173 -15.60 -11.14 -15.14
CA LYS A 173 -14.67 -12.28 -15.15
C LYS A 173 -13.82 -12.34 -13.89
N THR A 174 -13.40 -11.20 -13.35
CA THR A 174 -12.62 -11.11 -12.11
C THR A 174 -13.47 -11.50 -10.90
N LYS A 175 -14.73 -11.03 -10.83
CA LYS A 175 -15.70 -11.39 -9.78
C LYS A 175 -16.00 -12.89 -9.78
N PHE A 176 -16.31 -13.47 -10.95
CA PHE A 176 -16.53 -14.91 -11.10
C PHE A 176 -15.32 -15.73 -10.68
N ARG A 177 -14.12 -15.36 -11.17
CA ARG A 177 -12.85 -16.02 -10.77
C ARG A 177 -12.41 -15.74 -9.33
N ASN A 178 -13.14 -14.94 -8.54
CA ASN A 178 -12.88 -14.80 -7.12
C ASN A 178 -13.78 -15.71 -6.28
N TRP A 179 -15.03 -15.95 -6.68
CA TRP A 179 -15.84 -17.04 -6.09
C TRP A 179 -15.13 -18.40 -6.20
N LEU A 180 -14.45 -18.66 -7.32
CA LEU A 180 -13.62 -19.85 -7.55
C LEU A 180 -12.28 -19.87 -6.78
N LYS A 181 -11.99 -18.88 -5.91
CA LYS A 181 -10.73 -18.77 -5.14
C LYS A 181 -10.91 -18.66 -3.64
N ASP A 182 -12.09 -18.25 -3.16
CA ASP A 182 -12.33 -18.15 -1.72
C ASP A 182 -12.25 -19.57 -1.13
N ASP A 183 -11.22 -19.84 -0.32
CA ASP A 183 -10.92 -21.17 0.24
C ASP A 183 -12.14 -21.68 1.04
N MET A 184 -12.55 -22.92 0.78
CA MET A 184 -13.77 -23.60 1.33
C MET A 184 -13.73 -23.87 2.85
N GLU A 185 -12.85 -23.19 3.60
CA GLU A 185 -12.70 -23.35 5.06
C GLU A 185 -13.81 -22.67 5.86
N ASN A 186 -14.68 -21.88 5.21
CA ASN A 186 -15.93 -21.35 5.75
C ASN A 186 -17.10 -21.90 4.93
N LEU A 187 -18.29 -22.04 5.53
CA LEU A 187 -19.45 -22.68 4.89
C LEU A 187 -19.67 -22.10 3.47
N PRO A 188 -19.73 -22.96 2.43
CA PRO A 188 -19.73 -22.50 1.05
C PRO A 188 -21.01 -21.72 0.76
N ARG A 189 -20.83 -20.45 0.38
CA ARG A 189 -21.93 -19.58 -0.05
C ARG A 189 -22.59 -20.17 -1.30
N ALA A 190 -23.91 -20.00 -1.43
CA ALA A 190 -24.67 -20.50 -2.58
C ALA A 190 -24.06 -20.05 -3.92
N GLU A 191 -23.62 -18.79 -4.01
CA GLU A 191 -22.99 -18.23 -5.21
C GLU A 191 -21.65 -18.92 -5.58
N VAL A 192 -20.94 -19.52 -4.62
CA VAL A 192 -19.70 -20.27 -4.87
C VAL A 192 -20.00 -21.68 -5.37
N VAL A 193 -21.00 -22.35 -4.80
CA VAL A 193 -21.45 -23.68 -5.27
C VAL A 193 -21.95 -23.60 -6.71
N GLU A 194 -22.76 -22.58 -7.02
CA GLU A 194 -23.25 -22.32 -8.37
C GLU A 194 -22.12 -21.94 -9.33
N ALA A 195 -21.18 -21.07 -8.93
CA ALA A 195 -20.01 -20.73 -9.75
C ALA A 195 -19.16 -21.96 -10.11
N LEU A 196 -19.01 -22.93 -9.18
CA LEU A 196 -18.29 -24.18 -9.42
C LEU A 196 -19.02 -25.08 -10.43
N ALA A 197 -20.35 -25.20 -10.34
CA ALA A 197 -21.16 -25.94 -11.32
C ALA A 197 -21.04 -25.32 -12.73
N ILE A 198 -21.19 -23.99 -12.82
CA ILE A 198 -21.04 -23.24 -14.09
C ILE A 198 -19.61 -23.38 -14.64
N GLN A 199 -18.58 -23.40 -13.78
CA GLN A 199 -17.20 -23.61 -14.22
C GLN A 199 -16.97 -25.02 -14.80
N ALA A 200 -17.70 -26.04 -14.32
CA ALA A 200 -17.69 -27.37 -14.94
C ALA A 200 -18.39 -27.37 -16.31
N GLU A 201 -19.53 -26.67 -16.44
CA GLU A 201 -20.25 -26.51 -17.72
C GLU A 201 -19.39 -25.76 -18.77
N ILE A 202 -18.70 -24.69 -18.39
CA ILE A 202 -17.73 -23.97 -19.24
C ILE A 202 -16.58 -24.89 -19.68
N ALA A 203 -16.07 -25.73 -18.77
CA ALA A 203 -15.01 -26.69 -19.10
C ALA A 203 -15.50 -27.75 -20.10
N ALA A 204 -16.71 -28.30 -19.90
CA ALA A 204 -17.32 -29.25 -20.83
C ALA A 204 -17.47 -28.64 -22.24
N LYS A 205 -18.07 -27.44 -22.34
CA LYS A 205 -18.18 -26.69 -23.60
C LYS A 205 -16.82 -26.44 -24.25
N SER A 206 -15.80 -26.08 -23.48
CA SER A 206 -14.43 -25.91 -23.99
C SER A 206 -13.86 -27.19 -24.60
N THR A 207 -14.13 -28.37 -24.01
CA THR A 207 -13.70 -29.65 -24.62
C THR A 207 -14.51 -30.02 -25.86
N GLN A 208 -15.79 -29.62 -25.94
CA GLN A 208 -16.62 -29.83 -27.13
C GLN A 208 -16.11 -29.00 -28.31
N VAL A 209 -15.82 -27.70 -28.10
CA VAL A 209 -15.26 -26.81 -29.13
C VAL A 209 -13.91 -27.36 -29.64
N ALA A 210 -13.04 -27.83 -28.74
CA ALA A 210 -11.77 -28.45 -29.13
C ALA A 210 -11.95 -29.73 -29.96
N LYS A 211 -12.93 -30.58 -29.63
CA LYS A 211 -13.27 -31.78 -30.42
C LYS A 211 -13.83 -31.43 -31.80
N SER A 212 -14.70 -30.42 -31.90
CA SER A 212 -15.25 -29.96 -33.18
C SER A 212 -14.17 -29.39 -34.10
N LEU A 213 -13.22 -28.63 -33.55
CA LEU A 213 -12.09 -28.08 -34.31
C LEU A 213 -11.16 -29.22 -34.80
N ALA A 214 -10.78 -30.15 -33.93
CA ALA A 214 -9.94 -31.30 -34.29
C ALA A 214 -10.63 -32.29 -35.26
N LEU A 215 -11.97 -32.27 -35.37
CA LEU A 215 -12.70 -33.00 -36.40
C LEU A 215 -12.62 -32.29 -37.75
N LEU A 216 -12.75 -30.96 -37.77
CA LEU A 216 -12.67 -30.13 -38.98
C LEU A 216 -11.26 -30.17 -39.60
N GLU A 217 -10.21 -30.13 -38.78
CA GLU A 217 -8.81 -30.32 -39.23
C GLU A 217 -8.56 -31.70 -39.88
N ARG A 218 -9.39 -32.70 -39.57
CA ARG A 218 -9.31 -34.06 -40.14
C ARG A 218 -10.20 -34.29 -41.37
N THR A 219 -11.08 -33.36 -41.70
CA THR A 219 -11.99 -33.45 -42.87
C THR A 219 -11.67 -32.43 -43.96
N ALA A 220 -10.67 -31.56 -43.76
CA ALA A 220 -10.04 -30.83 -44.85
C ALA A 220 -9.34 -31.84 -45.80
N PRO A 221 -9.76 -31.95 -47.08
CA PRO A 221 -9.10 -32.85 -48.02
C PRO A 221 -7.69 -32.35 -48.34
N SER A 222 -6.71 -33.24 -48.36
CA SER A 222 -5.41 -32.96 -48.97
C SER A 222 -5.62 -32.58 -50.43
N VAL A 223 -5.34 -31.33 -50.78
CA VAL A 223 -5.26 -30.90 -52.18
C VAL A 223 -3.95 -31.46 -52.73
N GLU A 224 -4.03 -32.64 -53.35
CA GLU A 224 -2.95 -33.15 -54.20
C GLU A 224 -2.80 -32.22 -55.39
N ILE A 225 -1.83 -31.30 -55.31
CA ILE A 225 -1.42 -30.46 -56.43
C ILE A 225 -0.67 -31.36 -57.41
N LEU A 226 -1.33 -31.68 -58.51
CA LEU A 226 -0.81 -32.48 -59.61
C LEU A 226 0.01 -31.57 -60.56
N GLU A 227 1.08 -32.12 -61.11
CA GLU A 227 1.94 -31.54 -62.17
C GLU A 227 2.79 -30.32 -61.71
N GLU A 228 3.92 -29.96 -62.35
CA GLU A 228 4.44 -30.41 -63.65
C GLU A 228 5.95 -30.77 -63.61
N ARG A 229 6.47 -31.21 -64.75
CA ARG A 229 7.72 -31.98 -64.92
C ARG A 229 8.74 -31.19 -65.74
N SER A 230 9.87 -30.80 -65.13
CA SER A 230 11.04 -30.28 -65.85
C SER A 230 12.31 -31.04 -65.44
N GLY A 231 13.05 -31.54 -66.42
CA GLY A 231 14.31 -32.27 -66.22
C GLY A 231 15.54 -31.37 -66.23
N GLY A 232 16.67 -31.91 -65.78
CA GLY A 232 17.97 -31.24 -65.77
C GLY A 232 19.04 -32.17 -65.19
N GLU A 233 19.73 -32.92 -66.05
CA GLU A 233 20.78 -33.86 -65.66
C GLU A 233 22.11 -33.13 -65.43
N THR A 234 22.83 -33.42 -64.35
CA THR A 234 24.31 -33.45 -64.40
C THR A 234 24.91 -34.35 -63.31
N GLU A 235 25.87 -35.16 -63.72
CA GLU A 235 26.79 -35.96 -62.90
C GLU A 235 27.86 -35.08 -62.20
N ALA A 236 28.69 -35.51 -61.24
CA ALA A 236 28.64 -36.58 -60.21
C ALA A 236 29.92 -36.46 -59.34
N ILE A 237 30.24 -37.51 -58.55
CA ILE A 237 31.54 -37.80 -57.87
C ILE A 237 31.82 -37.03 -56.56
N GLY A 238 32.09 -37.78 -55.47
CA GLY A 238 32.45 -37.25 -54.15
C GLY A 238 32.38 -38.26 -52.99
N THR A 239 33.28 -39.24 -52.95
CA THR A 239 33.55 -40.15 -51.81
C THR A 239 34.10 -39.40 -50.58
N GLU A 240 34.16 -39.88 -49.32
CA GLU A 240 33.97 -41.19 -48.61
C GLU A 240 33.50 -40.86 -47.15
N ALA A 241 32.64 -41.59 -46.44
CA ALA A 241 32.74 -42.92 -45.80
C ALA A 241 33.49 -43.01 -44.43
N MET A 242 32.79 -42.85 -43.30
CA MET A 242 33.03 -43.44 -41.94
C MET A 242 31.95 -42.92 -40.94
N GLY A 243 31.52 -43.60 -39.87
CA GLY A 243 31.73 -44.99 -39.41
C GLY A 243 31.45 -45.19 -37.89
N GLY A 244 30.50 -46.08 -37.52
CA GLY A 244 30.14 -46.42 -36.11
C GLY A 244 29.00 -45.56 -35.51
N HIS A 245 27.89 -46.10 -34.96
CA HIS A 245 27.69 -46.80 -33.67
C HIS A 245 27.89 -45.90 -32.43
N GLU A 246 27.06 -45.99 -31.37
CA GLU A 246 26.35 -47.17 -30.83
C GLU A 246 24.81 -47.05 -30.70
N LYS A 247 24.18 -48.15 -30.29
CA LYS A 247 22.76 -48.23 -29.88
C LYS A 247 22.65 -48.16 -28.35
N CYS A 248 21.55 -47.60 -27.83
CA CYS A 248 20.95 -48.16 -26.62
C CYS A 248 19.43 -47.94 -26.62
N ALA A 249 18.68 -49.01 -26.35
CA ALA A 249 17.23 -48.98 -26.25
C ALA A 249 16.78 -49.92 -25.13
N THR A 250 16.12 -49.38 -24.12
CA THR A 250 15.38 -50.15 -23.11
C THR A 250 14.03 -49.50 -22.86
N SER A 251 13.01 -50.34 -22.69
CA SER A 251 11.65 -49.94 -22.36
C SER A 251 11.42 -50.03 -20.85
N SER A 252 10.60 -49.16 -20.27
CA SER A 252 9.59 -49.61 -19.31
C SER A 252 8.42 -48.64 -19.19
N GLU A 253 7.24 -49.24 -19.00
CA GLU A 253 6.04 -48.78 -18.28
C GLU A 253 5.65 -47.28 -18.32
N GLY A 254 4.46 -47.03 -18.87
CA GLY A 254 3.63 -45.92 -18.45
C GLY A 254 2.88 -46.24 -17.15
N GLY A 255 2.69 -45.24 -16.29
CA GLY A 255 1.97 -45.39 -15.02
C GLY A 255 1.83 -44.04 -14.31
N ASP A 256 0.59 -43.75 -13.90
CA ASP A 256 0.09 -42.64 -13.08
C ASP A 256 1.10 -41.55 -12.62
N LYS A 257 0.85 -40.31 -13.04
CA LYS A 257 1.39 -39.09 -12.40
C LYS A 257 0.25 -38.16 -11.98
N THR A 258 -0.36 -38.47 -10.84
CA THR A 258 -1.23 -37.58 -10.07
C THR A 258 -0.70 -36.14 -10.07
N HIS A 259 -1.48 -35.23 -10.66
CA HIS A 259 -1.11 -33.83 -10.82
C HIS A 259 -1.25 -33.07 -9.48
N VAL A 260 -0.27 -33.26 -8.58
CA VAL A 260 -0.16 -32.45 -7.35
C VAL A 260 0.02 -30.99 -7.74
N THR A 261 -1.05 -30.20 -7.63
CA THR A 261 -1.10 -28.80 -8.05
C THR A 261 -0.28 -27.92 -7.12
N ALA A 262 1.03 -27.89 -7.34
CA ALA A 262 1.97 -27.03 -6.61
C ALA A 262 1.49 -25.57 -6.68
N ARG A 263 1.02 -25.03 -5.53
CA ARG A 263 0.47 -23.67 -5.40
C ARG A 263 1.45 -22.64 -5.99
N ARG A 264 1.21 -22.19 -7.24
CA ARG A 264 2.02 -21.21 -7.97
C ARG A 264 1.95 -19.84 -7.28
N ARG A 265 2.78 -19.64 -6.25
CA ARG A 265 3.05 -18.31 -5.70
C ARG A 265 3.60 -17.40 -6.81
N GLY A 266 3.22 -16.12 -6.77
CA GLY A 266 3.49 -15.15 -7.83
C GLY A 266 4.93 -15.13 -8.32
N GLY A 267 5.09 -14.92 -9.62
CA GLY A 267 6.36 -15.08 -10.33
C GLY A 267 7.49 -14.26 -9.70
N ARG A 268 8.54 -14.96 -9.25
CA ARG A 268 9.88 -14.41 -9.26
C ARG A 268 10.30 -14.19 -10.72
N THR A 269 11.05 -13.14 -11.00
CA THR A 269 11.65 -12.94 -12.33
C THR A 269 12.54 -14.13 -12.67
N LEU A 270 12.50 -14.57 -13.93
CA LEU A 270 13.42 -15.58 -14.44
C LEU A 270 14.87 -15.08 -14.21
N GLY A 271 15.69 -15.89 -13.54
CA GLY A 271 17.03 -15.52 -13.10
C GLY A 271 17.16 -15.00 -11.66
N SER A 272 16.08 -14.80 -10.89
CA SER A 272 16.21 -14.38 -9.49
C SER A 272 16.70 -15.53 -8.60
N GLU A 273 18.01 -15.59 -8.32
CA GLU A 273 18.57 -16.56 -7.38
C GLU A 273 17.98 -16.40 -5.98
N GLY A 274 17.43 -17.48 -5.41
CA GLY A 274 17.03 -17.52 -4.00
C GLY A 274 18.22 -17.74 -3.07
N TYR A 275 18.09 -17.32 -1.81
CA TYR A 275 19.02 -17.73 -0.74
C TYR A 275 18.89 -19.25 -0.50
N THR A 276 19.94 -20.01 -0.76
CA THR A 276 20.07 -21.43 -0.41
C THR A 276 20.29 -21.62 1.09
N LYS A 277 20.42 -22.88 1.54
CA LYS A 277 20.84 -23.18 2.93
C LYS A 277 22.28 -22.72 3.20
N SER A 278 23.21 -22.90 2.25
CA SER A 278 24.59 -22.39 2.37
C SER A 278 24.64 -20.87 2.45
N ASP A 279 23.97 -20.17 1.52
CA ASP A 279 23.85 -18.71 1.56
C ASP A 279 23.28 -18.23 2.91
N THR A 280 22.35 -18.98 3.50
CA THR A 280 21.70 -18.65 4.78
C THR A 280 22.64 -18.83 5.96
N ARG A 281 23.39 -19.95 6.04
CA ARG A 281 24.34 -20.21 7.14
C ARG A 281 25.49 -19.21 7.15
N VAL A 282 26.09 -18.93 5.99
CA VAL A 282 27.20 -17.98 5.93
C VAL A 282 26.73 -16.53 6.17
N LEU A 283 25.50 -16.17 5.77
CA LEU A 283 24.88 -14.93 6.21
C LEU A 283 24.76 -14.85 7.74
N LEU A 284 24.33 -15.92 8.42
CA LEU A 284 24.22 -15.93 9.88
C LEU A 284 25.59 -15.80 10.55
N ALA A 285 26.62 -16.49 10.05
CA ALA A 285 28.00 -16.31 10.50
C ALA A 285 28.49 -14.86 10.35
N CYS A 286 28.26 -14.21 9.19
CA CYS A 286 28.63 -12.80 8.98
C CYS A 286 27.86 -11.84 9.90
N VAL A 287 26.56 -12.05 10.14
CA VAL A 287 25.77 -11.22 11.07
C VAL A 287 26.23 -11.43 12.52
N LYS A 288 26.62 -12.66 12.89
CA LYS A 288 27.17 -12.97 14.21
C LYS A 288 28.54 -12.33 14.45
N ALA A 289 29.41 -12.32 13.44
CA ALA A 289 30.75 -11.73 13.55
C ALA A 289 30.73 -10.19 13.73
N VAL A 290 29.71 -9.49 13.23
CA VAL A 290 29.62 -8.02 13.25
C VAL A 290 28.64 -7.47 14.31
N LEU A 291 27.65 -8.28 14.72
CA LEU A 291 26.57 -7.88 15.64
C LEU A 291 25.92 -6.52 15.30
N PRO A 292 25.38 -6.35 14.07
CA PRO A 292 25.13 -5.04 13.48
C PRO A 292 24.02 -4.21 14.15
N SER A 293 24.43 -3.16 14.85
CA SER A 293 23.57 -2.23 15.59
C SER A 293 23.02 -1.06 14.75
N GLY A 294 23.72 -0.67 13.67
CA GLY A 294 23.38 0.51 12.84
C GLY A 294 23.72 0.34 11.35
N PRO A 295 23.38 1.32 10.48
CA PRO A 295 23.54 1.19 9.02
C PRO A 295 24.95 0.81 8.57
N ALA A 296 26.00 1.46 9.09
CA ALA A 296 27.39 1.16 8.75
C ALA A 296 27.77 -0.31 9.02
N SER A 297 27.37 -0.85 10.18
CA SER A 297 27.62 -2.26 10.52
C SER A 297 26.83 -3.25 9.64
N TRP A 298 25.69 -2.85 9.07
CA TRP A 298 25.00 -3.67 8.07
C TRP A 298 25.74 -3.70 6.71
N GLU A 299 26.55 -2.69 6.40
CA GLU A 299 27.43 -2.71 5.22
C GLU A 299 28.66 -3.61 5.44
N GLN A 300 29.24 -3.60 6.65
CA GLN A 300 30.32 -4.54 7.01
C GLN A 300 29.87 -6.01 6.88
N VAL A 301 28.64 -6.34 7.32
CA VAL A 301 28.04 -7.67 7.07
C VAL A 301 27.94 -7.98 5.57
N LEU A 302 27.54 -7.00 4.75
CA LEU A 302 27.44 -7.19 3.30
C LEU A 302 28.82 -7.42 2.65
N GLN A 303 29.83 -6.66 3.07
CA GLN A 303 31.21 -6.80 2.59
C GLN A 303 31.79 -8.18 2.93
N LEU A 304 31.65 -8.64 4.19
CA LEU A 304 32.05 -9.98 4.60
C LEU A 304 31.29 -11.08 3.83
N TYR A 305 29.98 -10.93 3.65
CA TYR A 305 29.19 -11.90 2.87
C TYR A 305 29.59 -11.93 1.38
N ARG A 306 29.98 -10.78 0.81
CA ARG A 306 30.50 -10.70 -0.56
C ARG A 306 31.86 -11.38 -0.69
N ALA A 307 32.81 -11.03 0.16
CA ALA A 307 34.16 -11.59 0.15
C ALA A 307 34.19 -13.09 0.46
N ASN A 308 33.49 -13.52 1.51
CA ASN A 308 33.60 -14.89 2.02
C ASN A 308 32.66 -15.88 1.32
N HIS A 309 31.65 -15.41 0.58
CA HIS A 309 30.65 -16.30 -0.05
C HIS A 309 30.25 -15.91 -1.47
N ALA A 310 29.82 -14.67 -1.71
CA ALA A 310 29.22 -14.34 -3.01
C ALA A 310 30.23 -14.37 -4.16
N ILE A 311 31.44 -13.85 -3.95
CA ILE A 311 32.51 -13.84 -4.97
C ILE A 311 33.08 -15.25 -5.19
N PRO A 312 33.51 -16.01 -4.16
CA PRO A 312 34.10 -17.35 -4.36
C PRO A 312 33.14 -18.37 -4.98
N ASN A 313 31.83 -18.24 -4.73
CA ASN A 313 30.80 -19.17 -5.24
C ASN A 313 30.05 -18.61 -6.48
N ASN A 314 30.57 -17.55 -7.12
CA ASN A 314 30.00 -16.87 -8.30
C ASN A 314 28.48 -16.60 -8.18
N ARG A 315 28.03 -16.13 -7.01
CA ARG A 315 26.60 -15.88 -6.68
C ARG A 315 26.21 -14.46 -7.07
N ALA A 316 24.93 -14.26 -7.43
CA ALA A 316 24.40 -12.92 -7.71
C ALA A 316 24.64 -11.96 -6.53
N GLN A 317 25.36 -10.86 -6.78
CA GLN A 317 25.72 -9.90 -5.73
C GLN A 317 24.47 -9.30 -5.08
N ARG A 318 24.37 -9.43 -3.76
CA ARG A 318 23.25 -8.88 -2.98
C ARG A 318 23.52 -7.43 -2.61
N ASN A 319 22.45 -6.72 -2.24
CA ASN A 319 22.52 -5.40 -1.62
C ASN A 319 22.23 -5.51 -0.10
N GLN A 320 22.58 -4.45 0.63
CA GLN A 320 22.44 -4.35 2.09
C GLN A 320 21.00 -4.64 2.54
N THR A 321 20.03 -4.07 1.83
CA THR A 321 18.59 -4.22 2.10
C THR A 321 18.12 -5.67 1.97
N GLY A 322 18.56 -6.41 0.94
CA GLY A 322 18.22 -7.82 0.75
C GLY A 322 18.76 -8.71 1.87
N VAL A 323 20.03 -8.51 2.24
CA VAL A 323 20.69 -9.17 3.39
C VAL A 323 19.92 -8.92 4.69
N LYS A 324 19.60 -7.66 4.98
CA LYS A 324 18.85 -7.24 6.19
C LYS A 324 17.41 -7.76 6.20
N ILE A 325 16.74 -7.85 5.04
CA ILE A 325 15.41 -8.45 4.90
C ILE A 325 15.48 -9.96 5.15
N LYS A 326 16.43 -10.68 4.55
CA LYS A 326 16.59 -12.13 4.73
C LYS A 326 16.85 -12.50 6.21
N PHE A 327 17.73 -11.78 6.90
CA PHE A 327 17.93 -11.98 8.34
C PHE A 327 16.63 -11.74 9.14
N ARG A 328 15.94 -10.62 8.88
CA ARG A 328 14.65 -10.30 9.52
C ARG A 328 13.56 -11.35 9.26
N GLN A 329 13.55 -11.97 8.08
CA GLN A 329 12.63 -13.06 7.73
C GLN A 329 12.89 -14.33 8.56
N LEU A 330 14.15 -14.64 8.90
CA LEU A 330 14.50 -15.77 9.76
C LEU A 330 14.08 -15.49 11.21
N VAL A 331 14.47 -14.33 11.75
CA VAL A 331 14.11 -13.89 13.11
C VAL A 331 12.58 -13.91 13.32
N ASN A 332 11.83 -13.32 12.39
CA ASN A 332 10.38 -13.19 12.45
C ASN A 332 9.63 -14.38 11.82
N TRP A 333 10.30 -15.50 11.54
CA TRP A 333 9.66 -16.71 11.01
C TRP A 333 8.59 -17.19 12.00
N LYS A 334 7.36 -17.43 11.51
CA LYS A 334 6.27 -18.01 12.30
C LYS A 334 6.29 -19.53 12.13
N GLN A 335 6.06 -20.25 13.23
CA GLN A 335 5.93 -21.70 13.20
C GLN A 335 4.51 -22.09 12.79
N ASP A 336 4.40 -22.82 11.69
CA ASP A 336 3.18 -23.58 11.38
C ASP A 336 3.16 -24.82 12.30
N THR A 337 2.02 -25.11 12.94
CA THR A 337 1.89 -26.07 14.06
C THR A 337 2.28 -27.52 13.74
N ARG A 338 2.53 -27.86 12.48
CA ARG A 338 2.85 -29.22 12.00
C ARG A 338 4.34 -29.46 11.69
N LYS A 339 5.24 -28.50 11.96
CA LYS A 339 6.68 -28.63 11.64
C LYS A 339 7.61 -28.16 12.77
N PRO A 340 8.77 -28.80 12.95
CA PRO A 340 9.82 -28.31 13.85
C PRO A 340 10.38 -26.97 13.34
N VAL A 341 10.92 -26.17 14.26
CA VAL A 341 11.58 -24.90 13.93
C VAL A 341 12.95 -25.21 13.29
N PRO A 342 13.28 -24.68 12.10
CA PRO A 342 14.59 -24.89 11.49
C PRO A 342 15.74 -24.32 12.33
N ASP A 343 16.90 -25.00 12.33
CA ASP A 343 18.07 -24.57 13.10
C ASP A 343 18.53 -23.15 12.72
N GLU A 344 18.48 -22.81 11.42
CA GLU A 344 18.83 -21.47 10.93
C GLU A 344 17.89 -20.36 11.48
N VAL A 345 16.68 -20.71 11.94
CA VAL A 345 15.75 -19.78 12.62
C VAL A 345 16.09 -19.66 14.11
N LEU A 346 16.50 -20.76 14.75
CA LEU A 346 16.95 -20.76 16.15
C LEU A 346 18.25 -19.95 16.30
N GLU A 347 19.21 -20.15 15.40
CA GLU A 347 20.46 -19.38 15.32
C GLU A 347 20.20 -17.89 15.07
N ALA A 348 19.36 -17.54 14.07
CA ALA A 348 18.99 -16.15 13.81
C ALA A 348 18.39 -15.45 15.05
N ARG A 349 17.56 -16.16 15.82
CA ARG A 349 16.98 -15.67 17.08
C ARG A 349 17.99 -15.62 18.23
N ALA A 350 19.05 -16.44 18.23
CA ALA A 350 20.17 -16.31 19.15
C ALA A 350 21.00 -15.06 18.84
N ILE A 351 21.45 -14.89 17.60
CA ILE A 351 22.22 -13.72 17.14
C ILE A 351 21.41 -12.42 17.36
N GLN A 352 20.09 -12.44 17.14
CA GLN A 352 19.24 -11.28 17.42
C GLN A 352 19.16 -10.91 18.92
N ARG A 353 19.38 -11.84 19.86
CA ARG A 353 19.55 -11.52 21.28
C ARG A 353 20.92 -10.91 21.54
N GLU A 354 21.96 -11.48 20.95
CA GLU A 354 23.36 -11.04 21.05
C GLU A 354 23.53 -9.57 20.58
N ILE A 355 22.98 -9.21 19.42
CA ILE A 355 22.93 -7.83 18.89
C ILE A 355 22.28 -6.86 19.89
N ARG A 356 21.23 -7.29 20.61
CA ARG A 356 20.52 -6.45 21.59
C ARG A 356 21.32 -6.25 22.88
N LEU A 357 22.08 -7.25 23.30
CA LEU A 357 22.99 -7.14 24.45
C LEU A 357 24.14 -6.19 24.11
N HIS A 358 24.84 -6.42 23.00
CA HIS A 358 25.92 -5.55 22.53
C HIS A 358 25.47 -4.08 22.37
N GLY A 359 24.32 -3.85 21.71
CA GLY A 359 23.73 -2.52 21.54
C GLY A 359 23.25 -1.82 22.83
N SER A 360 23.24 -2.52 23.98
CA SER A 360 22.99 -1.94 25.30
C SER A 360 24.26 -1.65 26.11
N GLN A 361 25.34 -2.39 25.87
CA GLN A 361 26.64 -2.18 26.51
C GLN A 361 27.37 -0.97 25.92
N GLY A 362 27.37 -0.83 24.59
CA GLY A 362 28.04 0.25 23.85
C GLY A 362 27.51 1.68 24.09
N LYS A 363 26.61 1.88 25.07
CA LYS A 363 26.06 3.19 25.48
C LYS A 363 26.45 3.61 26.91
N ARG A 364 27.32 2.86 27.59
CA ARG A 364 27.71 3.12 29.00
C ARG A 364 29.18 3.54 29.21
N LEU A 365 29.98 3.63 28.16
CA LEU A 365 31.42 3.93 28.24
C LEU A 365 31.79 5.15 27.36
N HIS A 366 31.12 6.27 27.61
CA HIS A 366 31.56 7.58 27.09
C HIS A 366 31.42 8.67 28.16
N SER A 367 32.16 8.46 29.23
CA SER A 367 32.56 9.46 30.23
C SER A 367 33.97 9.05 30.68
N GLU A 368 34.75 10.01 31.20
CA GLU A 368 36.10 9.80 31.73
C GLU A 368 37.14 9.29 30.71
N SER A 369 37.47 10.17 29.75
CA SER A 369 38.84 10.24 29.22
C SER A 369 39.28 11.70 29.14
N GLY A 370 39.49 12.30 30.32
CA GLY A 370 40.15 13.60 30.42
C GLY A 370 41.64 13.43 30.16
N SER A 371 42.14 13.99 29.06
CA SER A 371 43.56 13.97 28.72
C SER A 371 44.10 15.39 28.73
N ASN A 372 45.01 15.67 29.67
CA ASN A 372 45.59 17.00 29.85
C ASN A 372 46.61 17.31 28.75
N ALA A 373 46.42 18.41 28.03
CA ALA A 373 47.38 18.92 27.06
C ALA A 373 47.62 20.42 27.30
N SER A 374 48.47 20.73 28.26
CA SER A 374 48.86 22.11 28.60
C SER A 374 49.88 22.65 27.58
N PHE A 375 49.59 23.80 26.96
CA PHE A 375 50.59 24.70 26.38
C PHE A 375 50.19 26.18 26.67
N PRO A 376 51.16 27.13 26.68
CA PRO A 376 51.09 28.27 27.62
C PRO A 376 50.52 29.58 27.07
N HIS A 377 50.34 30.53 27.99
CA HIS A 377 49.86 31.89 27.76
C HIS A 377 50.71 32.72 26.78
N THR A 378 50.02 33.63 26.07
CA THR A 378 50.49 35.01 25.83
C THR A 378 49.44 35.99 26.40
N PRO A 379 49.81 37.22 26.84
CA PRO A 379 48.92 38.10 27.62
C PRO A 379 48.40 39.32 26.84
N GLU A 380 47.50 40.08 27.50
CA GLU A 380 46.95 41.40 27.11
C GLU A 380 46.02 41.38 25.87
N VAL A 381 44.93 42.16 25.79
CA VAL A 381 44.66 43.51 26.32
C VAL A 381 43.33 43.60 27.10
N ASN A 382 43.25 44.51 28.07
CA ASN A 382 42.04 44.80 28.86
C ASN A 382 41.11 45.85 28.20
N THR A 383 39.80 45.70 28.38
CA THR A 383 38.83 46.79 28.66
C THR A 383 37.47 46.17 29.07
N PRO A 384 36.61 46.85 29.89
CA PRO A 384 35.82 46.10 30.88
C PRO A 384 34.28 46.32 30.88
N ASP A 385 33.63 45.45 31.66
CA ASP A 385 32.43 45.65 32.49
C ASP A 385 31.06 45.98 31.83
N SER A 386 30.14 45.01 31.92
CA SER A 386 28.82 45.28 32.54
C SER A 386 28.14 44.00 33.05
N ARG A 387 27.66 44.05 34.30
CA ARG A 387 26.64 43.18 34.93
C ARG A 387 25.24 43.61 34.42
N GLU A 388 24.10 42.91 34.53
CA GLU A 388 23.62 41.56 34.94
C GLU A 388 22.21 41.42 34.27
N GLU A 389 21.39 40.36 34.31
CA GLU A 389 21.31 39.10 35.07
C GLU A 389 20.61 38.00 34.19
N HIS A 390 19.92 37.02 34.78
CA HIS A 390 18.90 36.16 34.13
C HIS A 390 17.50 36.47 34.71
N PRO A 391 16.39 36.28 33.95
CA PRO A 391 15.55 35.10 34.28
C PRO A 391 14.73 34.46 33.13
N LEU A 392 14.66 33.12 33.20
CA LEU A 392 13.48 32.25 33.04
C LEU A 392 12.48 32.41 31.86
N LEU A 393 12.49 31.39 31.00
CA LEU A 393 11.33 30.55 30.61
C LEU A 393 9.91 31.16 30.65
N LEU A 394 9.32 31.35 29.47
CA LEU A 394 7.87 31.16 29.25
C LEU A 394 7.63 30.35 27.97
N SER A 395 6.66 29.43 28.03
CA SER A 395 6.32 28.52 26.92
C SER A 395 4.98 28.92 26.29
N HIS A 396 5.00 29.23 25.00
CA HIS A 396 3.86 29.78 24.28
C HIS A 396 2.80 28.69 24.00
N THR A 397 1.59 28.86 24.53
CA THR A 397 0.43 28.02 24.18
C THR A 397 -0.55 28.84 23.35
N GLU A 398 -0.64 28.60 22.05
CA GLU A 398 -1.76 29.09 21.24
C GLU A 398 -2.70 27.95 20.83
N THR A 399 -3.97 28.12 21.22
CA THR A 399 -5.07 27.24 20.83
C THR A 399 -5.65 27.73 19.51
N ARG A 400 -5.71 26.90 18.47
CA ARG A 400 -6.35 27.27 17.20
C ARG A 400 -7.48 26.33 16.83
N ASN A 401 -8.68 26.66 17.31
CA ASN A 401 -9.91 26.20 16.68
C ASN A 401 -9.98 26.77 15.25
N ASN A 402 -10.56 26.02 14.32
CA ASN A 402 -10.85 26.54 12.98
C ASN A 402 -12.02 25.76 12.36
N GLU A 403 -13.24 26.13 12.75
CA GLU A 403 -14.42 25.84 11.95
C GLU A 403 -14.35 26.65 10.65
N ASN A 404 -14.66 26.03 9.52
CA ASN A 404 -15.30 26.77 8.44
C ASN A 404 -16.11 25.82 7.54
N LEU A 405 -17.30 26.29 7.16
CA LEU A 405 -18.30 25.52 6.44
C LEU A 405 -18.47 26.14 5.04
N GLU A 406 -18.90 25.32 4.08
CA GLU A 406 -19.53 25.70 2.80
C GLU A 406 -18.97 26.88 1.98
N ARG A 407 -18.56 26.55 0.75
CA ARG A 407 -19.18 27.16 -0.44
C ARG A 407 -19.19 26.15 -1.60
N GLN A 408 -20.37 25.87 -2.12
CA GLN A 408 -20.53 25.19 -3.42
C GLN A 408 -20.42 26.24 -4.53
N ASN A 409 -19.77 25.89 -5.64
CA ASN A 409 -19.84 26.66 -6.88
C ASN A 409 -20.65 25.86 -7.91
N VAL A 410 -21.75 26.43 -8.37
CA VAL A 410 -22.49 26.03 -9.58
C VAL A 410 -22.50 27.25 -10.50
N ALA A 411 -22.44 27.04 -11.82
CA ALA A 411 -22.25 28.10 -12.82
C ALA A 411 -23.27 28.01 -13.97
N ALA A 412 -23.46 29.15 -14.67
CA ALA A 412 -24.51 29.44 -15.67
C ALA A 412 -25.94 29.50 -15.06
N GLU A 413 -26.89 30.31 -15.54
CA GLU A 413 -27.04 31.12 -16.78
C GLU A 413 -27.26 32.62 -16.44
N VAL A 414 -26.86 33.63 -17.23
CA VAL A 414 -27.30 34.05 -18.59
C VAL A 414 -28.79 34.48 -18.67
N ALA A 415 -29.06 35.75 -18.34
CA ALA A 415 -30.27 36.51 -18.71
C ALA A 415 -29.92 38.02 -18.77
N ALA A 416 -30.75 38.85 -19.41
CA ALA A 416 -30.35 40.18 -19.89
C ALA A 416 -31.34 41.33 -19.60
N TRP A 417 -30.85 42.39 -18.90
CA TRP A 417 -31.37 43.79 -18.90
C TRP A 417 -32.83 44.00 -18.40
N PRO A 418 -33.37 45.24 -18.28
CA PRO A 418 -32.76 46.56 -18.03
C PRO A 418 -33.33 47.26 -16.75
N GLY A 419 -32.89 48.50 -16.45
CA GLY A 419 -33.77 49.52 -15.85
C GLY A 419 -33.30 50.22 -14.56
N ILE A 420 -33.37 51.57 -14.59
CA ILE A 420 -33.20 52.50 -13.45
C ILE A 420 -34.54 53.26 -13.30
N PRO A 421 -35.05 53.51 -12.07
CA PRO A 421 -35.23 54.91 -11.65
C PRO A 421 -34.93 55.20 -10.16
N GLU A 422 -34.89 56.49 -9.84
CA GLU A 422 -34.41 57.09 -8.58
C GLU A 422 -35.47 57.19 -7.46
N ALA A 423 -35.01 57.17 -6.21
CA ALA A 423 -35.50 57.99 -5.08
C ALA A 423 -34.38 57.99 -4.00
N SER A 424 -33.79 59.09 -3.50
CA SER A 424 -34.26 60.43 -3.11
C SER A 424 -34.85 60.51 -1.69
N THR A 425 -34.59 61.63 -1.01
CA THR A 425 -34.90 61.98 0.40
C THR A 425 -34.13 61.22 1.50
N ALA A 426 -33.69 61.84 2.62
CA ALA A 426 -33.48 63.26 2.90
C ALA A 426 -32.49 63.46 4.07
N GLU A 427 -31.86 64.65 4.13
CA GLU A 427 -31.16 65.16 5.31
C GLU A 427 -32.17 65.62 6.39
N PRO A 428 -31.77 65.84 7.66
CA PRO A 428 -31.33 67.20 8.01
C PRO A 428 -30.19 67.30 9.04
N ALA A 429 -29.32 68.29 8.85
CA ALA A 429 -28.25 68.62 9.80
C ALA A 429 -28.74 69.18 11.16
N VAL A 430 -28.08 68.79 12.25
CA VAL A 430 -28.23 69.40 13.59
C VAL A 430 -26.94 70.11 14.00
N LYS A 431 -26.94 71.45 13.98
CA LYS A 431 -25.82 72.28 14.43
C LYS A 431 -25.81 72.43 15.97
N ARG A 432 -24.85 71.82 16.65
CA ARG A 432 -24.40 72.09 18.05
C ARG A 432 -23.04 71.41 18.26
N ARG A 433 -22.09 71.91 19.05
CA ARG A 433 -21.90 73.24 19.69
C ARG A 433 -20.39 73.38 19.92
N LYS A 434 -19.78 74.52 19.55
CA LYS A 434 -18.31 74.71 19.67
C LYS A 434 -17.97 75.24 21.07
N GLN A 435 -17.25 74.46 21.88
CA GLN A 435 -16.64 74.88 23.15
C GLN A 435 -15.44 73.98 23.50
N ASP A 436 -14.39 74.60 24.04
CA ASP A 436 -13.36 74.09 24.97
C ASP A 436 -12.71 72.72 24.64
N ILE A 437 -11.51 72.64 24.05
CA ILE A 437 -10.17 73.00 24.60
C ILE A 437 -9.88 72.26 25.92
N GLY A 438 -8.85 71.41 25.92
CA GLY A 438 -8.19 71.01 27.18
C GLY A 438 -7.42 69.69 27.14
N VAL A 439 -8.12 68.56 27.14
CA VAL A 439 -7.57 67.25 27.55
C VAL A 439 -8.09 66.12 26.66
N ALA A 440 -7.41 65.82 25.55
CA ALA A 440 -7.81 64.74 24.63
C ALA A 440 -6.66 64.08 23.82
N VAL A 441 -5.41 64.52 23.97
CA VAL A 441 -4.30 64.16 23.04
C VAL A 441 -3.68 62.77 23.29
N GLN A 442 -4.18 62.01 24.28
CA GLN A 442 -3.61 60.72 24.70
C GLN A 442 -4.53 59.50 24.48
N GLN A 443 -5.75 59.67 23.94
CA GLN A 443 -6.63 58.52 23.63
C GLN A 443 -6.54 58.06 22.16
N ASP A 444 -6.26 58.97 21.23
CA ASP A 444 -6.13 58.61 19.81
C ASP A 444 -4.89 57.76 19.53
N THR A 445 -3.79 57.98 20.27
CA THR A 445 -2.51 57.25 20.12
C THR A 445 -2.66 55.75 20.32
N ASP A 446 -3.46 55.35 21.31
CA ASP A 446 -3.67 53.94 21.66
C ASP A 446 -4.60 53.27 20.63
N SER A 447 -5.57 54.03 20.10
CA SER A 447 -6.46 53.56 19.03
C SER A 447 -5.70 53.31 17.72
N ASP A 448 -4.83 54.24 17.33
CA ASP A 448 -3.99 54.08 16.14
C ASP A 448 -2.89 53.02 16.33
N SER A 449 -2.35 52.85 17.54
CA SER A 449 -1.48 51.71 17.86
C SER A 449 -2.18 50.38 17.63
N MET A 450 -3.41 50.20 18.13
CA MET A 450 -4.20 48.98 17.93
C MET A 450 -4.54 48.74 16.45
N ARG A 451 -4.85 49.79 15.68
CA ARG A 451 -5.07 49.70 14.23
C ARG A 451 -3.83 49.23 13.48
N ASN A 452 -2.65 49.72 13.85
CA ASN A 452 -1.37 49.31 13.26
C ASN A 452 -1.01 47.85 13.61
N GLU A 453 -1.33 47.39 14.81
CA GLU A 453 -1.19 45.98 15.19
C GLU A 453 -2.12 45.07 14.36
N ILE A 454 -3.40 45.46 14.20
CA ILE A 454 -4.36 44.71 13.37
C ILE A 454 -3.87 44.65 11.91
N ALA A 455 -3.49 45.79 11.31
CA ALA A 455 -3.05 45.86 9.92
C ALA A 455 -1.76 45.05 9.67
N SER A 456 -0.81 45.08 10.59
CA SER A 456 0.43 44.27 10.48
C SER A 456 0.15 42.78 10.64
N ARG A 457 -0.77 42.38 11.54
CA ARG A 457 -1.23 40.99 11.69
C ARG A 457 -1.97 40.47 10.45
N GLU A 458 -2.80 41.30 9.81
CA GLU A 458 -3.47 40.95 8.55
C GLU A 458 -2.48 40.79 7.39
N LEU A 459 -1.50 41.70 7.27
CA LEU A 459 -0.45 41.62 6.26
C LEU A 459 0.41 40.36 6.42
N GLU A 460 0.74 39.98 7.65
CA GLU A 460 1.45 38.74 7.95
C GLU A 460 0.59 37.49 7.64
N LEU A 461 -0.72 37.51 7.94
CA LEU A 461 -1.64 36.45 7.53
C LEU A 461 -1.81 36.33 6.00
N LEU A 462 -1.58 37.40 5.24
CA LEU A 462 -1.54 37.36 3.77
C LEU A 462 -0.24 36.73 3.26
N ARG A 463 0.93 37.12 3.79
CA ARG A 463 2.22 36.46 3.47
C ARG A 463 2.16 34.95 3.76
N GLN A 464 1.56 34.56 4.88
CA GLN A 464 1.37 33.15 5.24
C GLN A 464 0.34 32.41 4.36
N ARG A 465 -0.44 33.10 3.51
CA ARG A 465 -1.25 32.46 2.44
C ARG A 465 -0.40 32.31 1.18
N GLU A 466 0.24 33.39 0.74
CA GLU A 466 1.14 33.42 -0.42
C GLU A 466 2.27 32.37 -0.31
N GLN A 467 2.87 32.21 0.88
CA GLN A 467 3.86 31.15 1.13
C GLN A 467 3.26 29.75 0.94
N ARG A 468 2.05 29.47 1.47
CA ARG A 468 1.42 28.14 1.30
C ARG A 468 0.98 27.88 -0.13
N GLU A 469 0.56 28.91 -0.86
CA GLU A 469 0.20 28.81 -2.28
C GLU A 469 1.44 28.57 -3.15
N THR A 470 2.58 29.22 -2.85
CA THR A 470 3.86 28.97 -3.54
C THR A 470 4.47 27.62 -3.18
N GLU A 471 4.39 27.18 -1.93
CA GLU A 471 4.75 25.81 -1.50
C GLU A 471 3.89 24.74 -2.19
N GLN A 472 2.57 24.94 -2.27
CA GLN A 472 1.68 24.02 -3.00
C GLN A 472 2.02 23.99 -4.50
N ALA A 473 2.20 25.16 -5.13
CA ALA A 473 2.56 25.23 -6.54
C ALA A 473 3.94 24.60 -6.84
N ALA A 474 4.89 24.68 -5.91
CA ALA A 474 6.16 23.98 -6.00
C ALA A 474 5.98 22.45 -5.88
N TRP A 475 5.18 21.98 -4.93
CA TRP A 475 4.86 20.56 -4.76
C TRP A 475 4.14 19.96 -5.97
N GLU A 476 3.19 20.70 -6.56
CA GLU A 476 2.48 20.27 -7.77
C GLU A 476 3.43 20.18 -8.98
N LYS A 477 4.33 21.17 -9.17
CA LYS A 477 5.40 21.09 -10.17
C LYS A 477 6.29 19.87 -9.95
N GLU A 478 6.79 19.66 -8.74
CA GLU A 478 7.65 18.52 -8.40
C GLU A 478 6.92 17.17 -8.62
N ARG A 479 5.62 17.10 -8.33
CA ARG A 479 4.76 15.94 -8.61
C ARG A 479 4.63 15.67 -10.11
N THR A 480 4.39 16.70 -10.94
CA THR A 480 4.31 16.51 -12.41
C THR A 480 5.64 16.07 -13.02
N VAL A 481 6.78 16.56 -12.51
CA VAL A 481 8.11 16.08 -12.92
C VAL A 481 8.30 14.60 -12.60
N ARG A 482 7.93 14.16 -11.38
CA ARG A 482 8.00 12.73 -11.02
C ARG A 482 7.05 11.85 -11.84
N GLU A 483 5.87 12.35 -12.20
CA GLU A 483 4.93 11.63 -13.06
C GLU A 483 5.51 11.47 -14.48
N LYS A 484 6.06 12.55 -15.04
CA LYS A 484 6.75 12.51 -16.34
C LYS A 484 7.91 11.51 -16.33
N GLN A 485 8.75 11.54 -15.29
CA GLN A 485 9.85 10.58 -15.13
C GLN A 485 9.36 9.11 -15.07
N ARG A 486 8.19 8.83 -14.49
CA ARG A 486 7.58 7.49 -14.57
C ARG A 486 7.19 7.14 -16.00
N MET A 487 6.48 8.03 -16.69
CA MET A 487 6.05 7.81 -18.07
C MET A 487 7.22 7.60 -19.04
N ASP A 488 8.30 8.39 -18.90
CA ASP A 488 9.51 8.25 -19.73
C ASP A 488 10.25 6.92 -19.44
N MET A 489 10.29 6.48 -18.18
CA MET A 489 10.84 5.18 -17.78
C MET A 489 9.99 3.98 -18.27
N GLU A 490 8.66 4.10 -18.26
CA GLU A 490 7.75 3.07 -18.81
C GLU A 490 7.82 3.00 -20.33
N ALA A 491 7.99 4.14 -21.01
CA ALA A 491 8.27 4.18 -22.44
C ALA A 491 9.64 3.53 -22.76
N TRP A 492 10.65 3.73 -21.92
CA TRP A 492 11.98 3.11 -22.07
C TRP A 492 11.94 1.58 -21.91
N THR A 493 11.26 1.06 -20.89
CA THR A 493 11.12 -0.39 -20.70
C THR A 493 10.37 -1.02 -21.86
N PHE A 494 9.22 -0.46 -22.27
CA PHE A 494 8.46 -0.92 -23.43
C PHE A 494 9.32 -1.02 -24.71
N VAL A 495 10.09 0.03 -25.02
CA VAL A 495 11.00 0.02 -26.20
C VAL A 495 12.09 -1.04 -26.06
N CYS A 496 12.63 -1.24 -24.85
CA CYS A 496 13.62 -2.28 -24.60
C CYS A 496 13.05 -3.71 -24.60
N ASP A 497 11.77 -3.89 -24.30
CA ASP A 497 11.06 -5.17 -24.39
C ASP A 497 10.68 -5.50 -25.85
N ARG A 498 10.11 -4.57 -26.62
CA ARG A 498 9.78 -4.79 -28.04
C ARG A 498 11.03 -5.04 -28.88
N LEU A 499 12.13 -4.33 -28.65
CA LEU A 499 13.42 -4.65 -29.28
C LEU A 499 13.87 -6.10 -28.97
N ARG A 500 13.70 -6.58 -27.73
CA ARG A 500 14.02 -7.96 -27.34
C ARG A 500 13.06 -9.00 -27.91
N ALA A 501 11.85 -8.61 -28.33
CA ALA A 501 10.90 -9.47 -29.04
C ALA A 501 11.28 -9.57 -30.53
N LEU A 502 11.46 -8.43 -31.21
CA LEU A 502 11.89 -8.35 -32.61
C LEU A 502 13.21 -9.10 -32.88
N TYR A 503 14.19 -9.02 -31.98
CA TYR A 503 15.44 -9.77 -32.10
C TYR A 503 15.28 -11.30 -31.97
N ARG A 504 14.13 -11.79 -31.46
CA ARG A 504 13.78 -13.22 -31.44
C ARG A 504 12.96 -13.59 -32.67
N GLU A 505 11.99 -12.75 -33.02
CA GLU A 505 11.16 -12.89 -34.23
C GLU A 505 12.08 -13.01 -35.48
N LYS A 506 13.06 -12.12 -35.62
CA LYS A 506 14.09 -12.18 -36.67
C LYS A 506 14.91 -13.48 -36.69
N ALA A 507 15.12 -14.12 -35.54
CA ALA A 507 15.94 -15.33 -35.42
C ALA A 507 15.15 -16.61 -35.75
N THR A 508 13.82 -16.52 -35.88
CA THR A 508 12.93 -17.64 -36.25
C THR A 508 12.29 -17.49 -37.62
N GLU A 509 12.16 -16.26 -38.11
CA GLU A 509 11.56 -15.95 -39.40
C GLU A 509 12.44 -16.38 -40.59
N LYS A 510 11.79 -16.74 -41.71
CA LYS A 510 12.44 -17.15 -42.96
C LYS A 510 11.99 -16.32 -44.17
N THR A 511 10.86 -15.65 -44.06
CA THR A 511 10.27 -14.82 -45.11
C THR A 511 11.06 -13.51 -45.23
N PRO A 512 11.71 -13.21 -46.37
CA PRO A 512 12.62 -12.07 -46.48
C PRO A 512 11.90 -10.72 -46.31
N GLU A 513 10.63 -10.64 -46.73
CA GLU A 513 9.78 -9.45 -46.57
C GLU A 513 9.55 -9.13 -45.09
N ILE A 514 9.14 -10.12 -44.28
CA ILE A 514 8.92 -9.98 -42.84
C ILE A 514 10.25 -9.67 -42.12
N ILE A 515 11.38 -10.23 -42.56
CA ILE A 515 12.71 -9.90 -42.02
C ILE A 515 13.04 -8.42 -42.24
N ASN A 516 12.72 -7.86 -43.41
CA ASN A 516 12.92 -6.43 -43.70
C ASN A 516 12.04 -5.53 -42.81
N GLU A 517 10.75 -5.84 -42.65
CA GLU A 517 9.85 -5.11 -41.74
C GLU A 517 10.36 -5.11 -40.30
N ILE A 518 10.85 -6.26 -39.82
CA ILE A 518 11.45 -6.41 -38.49
C ILE A 518 12.73 -5.56 -38.36
N GLU A 519 13.57 -5.47 -39.41
CA GLU A 519 14.74 -4.59 -39.41
C GLU A 519 14.36 -3.10 -39.34
N GLU A 520 13.34 -2.67 -40.08
CA GLU A 520 12.83 -1.30 -40.04
C GLU A 520 12.28 -0.93 -38.64
N GLU A 521 11.46 -1.78 -38.02
CA GLU A 521 10.96 -1.52 -36.65
C GLU A 521 12.12 -1.47 -35.64
N ILE A 522 13.14 -2.34 -35.79
CA ILE A 522 14.36 -2.29 -34.97
C ILE A 522 15.09 -0.95 -35.12
N VAL A 523 15.21 -0.39 -36.34
CA VAL A 523 15.84 0.92 -36.58
C VAL A 523 15.03 2.05 -35.95
N VAL A 524 13.70 2.06 -36.14
CA VAL A 524 12.80 3.06 -35.53
C VAL A 524 12.86 3.01 -34.00
N LEU A 525 12.84 1.81 -33.41
CA LEU A 525 12.91 1.64 -31.96
C LEU A 525 14.29 1.94 -31.38
N LYS A 526 15.40 1.67 -32.09
CA LYS A 526 16.73 2.16 -31.70
C LYS A 526 16.77 3.69 -31.65
N LYS A 527 16.22 4.37 -32.67
CA LYS A 527 16.12 5.84 -32.70
C LYS A 527 15.22 6.39 -31.59
N LYS A 528 14.11 5.73 -31.29
CA LYS A 528 13.23 6.07 -30.13
C LYS A 528 13.95 5.84 -28.80
N LYS A 529 14.69 4.74 -28.65
CA LYS A 529 15.51 4.46 -27.47
C LYS A 529 16.56 5.55 -27.25
N GLN A 530 17.31 5.93 -28.29
CA GLN A 530 18.32 7.00 -28.18
C GLN A 530 17.71 8.34 -27.76
N ARG A 531 16.51 8.70 -28.26
CA ARG A 531 15.78 9.89 -27.82
C ARG A 531 15.42 9.84 -26.33
N LEU A 532 14.95 8.69 -25.83
CA LEU A 532 14.63 8.49 -24.41
C LEU A 532 15.90 8.45 -23.53
N ALA A 533 17.03 7.95 -24.04
CA ALA A 533 18.31 7.99 -23.32
C ALA A 533 18.81 9.42 -23.03
N ASN A 534 18.43 10.38 -23.88
CA ASN A 534 18.81 11.78 -23.75
C ASN A 534 17.82 12.61 -22.88
N LEU A 535 16.84 11.96 -22.24
CA LEU A 535 15.83 12.59 -21.38
C LEU A 535 15.94 12.16 -19.90
N VAL A 536 16.91 11.31 -19.58
CA VAL A 536 17.18 10.73 -18.25
C VAL A 536 18.56 11.18 -17.76
#